data_AF-A0A016UWJ1-F1
#
_entry.id   AF-A0A016UWJ1-F1
#
_cell.length_a   1.000
_cell.length_b   1.000
_cell.length_c   1.000
_cell.angle_alpha   90.00
_cell.angle_beta   90.00
_cell.angle_gamma   90.00
#
_symmetry.space_group_name_H-M   'P 1'
#
loop_
_entity.id
_entity.type
_entity.pdbx_description
1 polymer ?
#
loop_
_entity_poly.entity_id
_entity_poly.type
_entity_poly.pdbx_seq_one_letter_code
_entity_poly.pdbx_strand_id
1 'polypeptide(L)'
;MPVSCRVCFEPFSATSHPPRLLGCGHSFCSSCTDSLYAVSAYMVFCPVCRSRLSSRVVPPINYQLLAADHHASCRPALGLQLVDKKRRRQVANKLWVE
;
A
#
# COMPACT_ATOMS: atom_id res chain seq x y z
N MET A 1 8.42 -0.53 -3.03
CA MET A 1 7.50 -1.36 -3.83
C MET A 1 6.07 -0.84 -3.62
N PRO A 2 5.27 -0.64 -4.67
CA PRO A 2 3.91 -0.11 -4.56
C PRO A 2 2.96 -1.11 -3.87
N VAL A 3 1.92 -0.61 -3.22
CA VAL A 3 0.83 -1.40 -2.60
C VAL A 3 -0.33 -1.68 -3.57
N SER A 4 -0.14 -1.37 -4.86
CA SER A 4 -1.10 -1.62 -5.93
C SER A 4 -0.41 -2.20 -7.16
N CYS A 5 -1.19 -2.90 -7.98
CA CYS A 5 -0.69 -3.53 -9.20
C CYS A 5 -0.33 -2.47 -10.26
N ARG A 6 0.84 -2.58 -10.88
CA ARG A 6 1.26 -1.63 -11.94
C ARG A 6 0.62 -1.88 -13.32
N VAL A 7 -0.20 -2.92 -13.45
CA VAL A 7 -0.89 -3.29 -14.71
C VAL A 7 -2.36 -2.87 -14.67
N CYS A 8 -3.11 -3.32 -13.66
CA CYS A 8 -4.53 -2.96 -13.49
C CYS A 8 -4.78 -1.81 -12.51
N PHE A 9 -3.74 -1.30 -11.83
CA PHE A 9 -3.82 -0.18 -10.86
C PHE A 9 -4.65 -0.42 -9.60
N GLU A 10 -5.24 -1.61 -9.44
CA GLU A 10 -6.02 -1.99 -8.27
C GLU A 10 -5.11 -2.32 -7.05
N PRO A 11 -5.49 -1.93 -5.81
CA PRO A 11 -4.79 -2.28 -4.58
C PRO A 11 -4.63 -3.79 -4.40
N PHE A 12 -3.58 -4.19 -3.67
CA PHE A 12 -3.38 -5.58 -3.31
C PHE A 12 -4.25 -5.98 -2.12
N SER A 13 -4.85 -7.17 -2.19
CA SER A 13 -5.67 -7.73 -1.13
C SER A 13 -5.39 -9.21 -0.97
N ALA A 14 -5.57 -9.76 0.23
CA ALA A 14 -5.27 -11.17 0.49
C ALA A 14 -6.23 -12.13 -0.24
N THR A 15 -7.46 -11.69 -0.48
CA THR A 15 -8.56 -12.53 -0.97
C THR A 15 -8.82 -12.35 -2.46
N SER A 16 -9.07 -11.13 -2.91
CA SER A 16 -9.47 -10.84 -4.29
C SER A 16 -8.31 -10.50 -5.21
N HIS A 17 -7.21 -9.97 -4.67
CA HIS A 17 -6.17 -9.33 -5.46
C HIS A 17 -4.74 -9.60 -4.91
N PRO A 18 -4.36 -10.88 -4.72
CA PRO A 18 -3.11 -11.23 -4.05
C PRO A 18 -1.89 -10.85 -4.91
N PRO A 19 -0.90 -10.13 -4.36
CA PRO A 19 0.32 -9.77 -5.05
C PRO A 19 1.25 -10.98 -5.17
N ARG A 20 1.74 -11.27 -6.38
CA ARG A 20 2.73 -12.30 -6.68
C ARG A 20 4.10 -11.69 -6.91
N LEU A 21 5.13 -12.26 -6.29
CA LEU A 21 6.52 -11.80 -6.37
C LEU A 21 7.26 -12.47 -7.53
N LEU A 22 7.61 -11.69 -8.54
CA LEU A 22 8.41 -12.17 -9.67
C LEU A 22 9.88 -12.28 -9.23
N GLY A 23 10.67 -13.12 -9.90
CA GLY A 23 12.09 -13.33 -9.59
C GLY A 23 12.98 -12.08 -9.69
N CYS A 24 12.47 -11.00 -10.31
CA CYS A 24 13.13 -9.69 -10.36
C CYS A 24 12.81 -8.77 -9.16
N GLY A 25 11.96 -9.21 -8.23
CA GLY A 25 11.55 -8.45 -7.05
C GLY A 25 10.29 -7.60 -7.22
N HIS A 26 9.76 -7.46 -8.44
CA HIS A 26 8.49 -6.75 -8.67
C HIS A 26 7.27 -7.60 -8.32
N SER A 27 6.18 -6.96 -7.92
CA SER A 27 4.92 -7.65 -7.61
C SER A 27 3.75 -7.15 -8.45
N PHE A 28 2.90 -8.10 -8.88
CA PHE A 28 1.67 -7.86 -9.64
C PHE A 28 0.57 -8.77 -9.10
N CYS A 29 -0.71 -8.45 -9.30
CA CYS A 29 -1.77 -9.32 -8.81
C CYS A 29 -1.80 -10.66 -9.56
N SER A 30 -2.45 -11.68 -8.99
CA SER A 30 -2.55 -13.00 -9.64
C SER A 30 -3.11 -12.90 -11.05
N SER A 31 -4.24 -12.21 -11.26
CA SER A 31 -4.88 -12.11 -12.57
C SER A 31 -3.95 -11.51 -13.64
N CYS A 32 -3.25 -10.41 -13.31
CA CYS A 32 -2.28 -9.83 -14.24
C CYS A 32 -1.06 -10.73 -14.46
N THR A 33 -0.61 -11.44 -13.42
CA THR A 33 0.49 -12.39 -13.53
C THR A 33 0.13 -13.56 -14.44
N ASP A 34 -1.08 -14.11 -14.29
CA ASP A 34 -1.58 -15.23 -15.08
C ASP A 34 -1.74 -14.82 -16.55
N SER A 35 -2.26 -13.61 -16.82
CA SER A 35 -2.31 -13.04 -18.17
C SER A 35 -0.92 -12.87 -18.79
N LEU A 36 0.10 -12.45 -18.02
CA LEU A 36 1.47 -12.33 -18.53
C LEU A 36 2.04 -13.68 -18.98
N TYR A 37 1.75 -14.76 -18.24
CA TYR A 37 2.15 -16.12 -18.60
C TYR A 37 1.32 -16.71 -19.74
N ALA A 38 0.06 -16.28 -19.92
CA ALA A 38 -0.81 -16.74 -21.00
C ALA A 38 -0.38 -16.20 -22.38
N VAL A 39 0.13 -14.97 -22.45
CA VAL A 39 0.47 -14.30 -23.71
C VAL A 39 1.73 -14.87 -24.37
N SER A 40 2.69 -15.41 -23.60
CA SER A 40 3.96 -15.87 -24.17
C SER A 40 4.37 -17.25 -23.68
N ALA A 41 4.40 -18.21 -24.61
CA ALA A 41 4.84 -19.57 -24.33
C ALA A 41 6.37 -19.69 -24.11
N TYR A 42 7.17 -18.77 -24.64
CA TYR A 42 8.63 -18.95 -24.70
C TYR A 42 9.43 -17.99 -23.82
N MET A 43 9.01 -16.73 -23.68
CA MET A 43 9.78 -15.69 -22.99
C MET A 43 8.84 -14.67 -22.32
N VAL A 44 8.68 -14.74 -20.99
CA VAL A 44 7.94 -13.73 -20.23
C VAL A 44 8.93 -12.73 -19.63
N PHE A 45 8.61 -11.44 -19.72
CA PHE A 45 9.41 -10.36 -19.15
C PHE A 45 8.61 -9.56 -18.13
N CYS A 46 9.31 -9.01 -17.13
CA CYS A 46 8.70 -8.07 -16.21
C CYS A 46 8.24 -6.79 -16.95
N PRO A 47 6.98 -6.34 -16.81
CA PRO A 47 6.50 -5.10 -17.41
C PRO A 47 7.23 -3.82 -16.95
N VAL A 48 7.89 -3.87 -15.79
CA VAL A 48 8.56 -2.70 -15.18
C VAL A 48 10.05 -2.65 -15.54
N CYS A 49 10.79 -3.73 -15.27
CA CYS A 49 12.25 -3.73 -15.42
C CYS A 49 12.76 -4.58 -16.60
N ARG A 50 11.86 -5.23 -17.35
CA ARG A 50 12.18 -6.10 -18.50
C ARG A 50 13.11 -7.28 -18.17
N SER A 51 13.30 -7.61 -16.90
CA SER A 51 14.00 -8.82 -16.50
C SER A 51 13.23 -10.06 -16.96
N ARG A 52 13.96 -11.06 -17.47
CA ARG A 52 13.40 -12.35 -17.89
C ARG A 52 12.87 -13.10 -16.67
N LEU A 53 11.66 -13.67 -16.78
CA LEU A 53 11.09 -14.53 -15.75
C LEU A 53 11.54 -15.97 -16.02
N SER A 54 12.10 -16.62 -14.99
CA SER A 54 12.86 -17.88 -15.17
C SER A 54 11.99 -19.15 -15.19
N SER A 55 10.69 -19.09 -14.88
CA SER A 55 9.85 -20.27 -14.91
C SER A 55 8.35 -19.95 -15.05
N ARG A 56 7.58 -20.92 -15.56
CA ARG A 56 6.11 -20.92 -15.54
C ARG A 56 5.53 -21.35 -14.18
N VAL A 57 6.37 -21.48 -13.16
CA VAL A 57 5.87 -21.75 -11.80
C VAL A 57 5.15 -20.50 -11.32
N VAL A 58 3.94 -20.70 -10.81
CA VAL A 58 3.13 -19.62 -10.24
C VAL A 58 3.97 -18.92 -9.16
N PRO A 59 4.29 -17.62 -9.31
CA PRO A 59 5.16 -16.95 -8.36
C PRO A 59 4.50 -16.85 -6.98
N PRO A 60 5.30 -16.90 -5.90
CA PRO A 60 4.79 -16.89 -4.53
C PRO A 60 4.10 -15.56 -4.21
N ILE A 61 3.17 -15.59 -3.24
CA ILE A 61 2.49 -14.38 -2.77
C ILE A 61 3.45 -13.53 -1.95
N ASN A 62 3.48 -12.22 -2.23
CA ASN A 62 4.23 -11.25 -1.44
C ASN A 62 3.39 -10.72 -0.27
N TYR A 63 3.36 -11.45 0.85
CA TYR A 63 2.59 -11.07 2.03
C TYR A 63 2.97 -9.70 2.62
N GLN A 64 4.17 -9.17 2.34
CA GLN A 64 4.59 -7.85 2.80
C GLN A 64 3.78 -6.71 2.17
N LEU A 65 3.13 -6.95 1.03
CA LEU A 65 2.29 -5.97 0.34
C LEU A 65 0.81 -6.06 0.74
N LEU A 66 0.46 -7.02 1.61
CA LEU A 66 -0.90 -7.22 2.12
C LEU A 66 -1.18 -6.45 3.42
N ALA A 67 -0.18 -5.74 3.95
CA ALA A 67 -0.30 -4.93 5.15
C ALA A 67 -0.23 -3.43 4.78
N ALA A 68 -1.35 -2.85 4.34
CA ALA A 68 -1.43 -1.40 4.16
C ALA A 68 -2.81 -0.79 4.48
N ASP A 69 -3.67 -1.50 5.23
CA ASP A 69 -4.90 -0.91 5.75
C ASP A 69 -4.65 0.05 6.96
N HIS A 70 -3.39 0.27 7.36
CA HIS A 70 -3.08 1.03 8.59
C HIS A 70 -2.55 2.46 8.39
N HIS A 71 -2.56 3.03 7.18
CA HIS A 71 -2.13 4.43 6.97
C HIS A 71 -3.10 5.30 6.15
N ALA A 72 -4.36 4.89 5.97
CA ALA A 72 -5.41 5.79 5.46
C ALA A 72 -6.03 6.67 6.57
N SER A 73 -5.89 6.30 7.85
CA SER A 73 -6.56 6.97 8.98
C SER A 73 -5.76 8.11 9.63
N CYS A 74 -4.48 8.28 9.29
CA CYS A 74 -3.64 9.39 9.77
C CYS A 74 -3.10 10.23 8.62
N ARG A 75 -3.97 10.68 7.72
CA ARG A 75 -3.76 11.98 7.07
C ARG A 75 -4.24 13.04 8.07
N PRO A 76 -3.38 13.88 8.67
CA PRO A 76 -3.89 15.12 9.21
C PRO A 76 -4.52 15.86 8.04
N ALA A 77 -5.84 16.06 8.10
CA ALA A 77 -6.55 16.88 7.13
C ALA A 77 -5.86 18.25 7.08
N LEU A 78 -5.28 18.58 5.92
CA LEU A 78 -4.89 19.95 5.65
C LEU A 78 -6.16 20.82 5.75
N GLY A 79 -6.22 21.66 6.78
CA GLY A 79 -6.99 22.91 6.80
C GLY A 79 -8.49 22.82 7.07
N LEU A 80 -8.86 22.76 8.35
CA LEU A 80 -10.08 23.43 8.86
C LEU A 80 -9.75 24.02 10.24
N GLN A 81 -9.22 25.24 10.25
CA GLN A 81 -9.18 26.06 11.47
C GLN A 81 -10.62 26.53 11.75
N LEU A 82 -11.35 25.74 12.54
CA LEU A 82 -12.55 26.24 13.20
C LEU A 82 -12.10 27.23 14.28
N VAL A 83 -12.06 28.51 13.90
CA VAL A 83 -12.12 29.61 14.84
C VAL A 83 -13.50 29.61 15.48
N ASP A 84 -13.60 29.49 16.81
CA ASP A 84 -14.40 30.44 17.60
C ASP A 84 -14.34 30.26 19.14
N LYS A 85 -14.13 31.43 19.77
CA LYS A 85 -14.65 31.96 21.04
C LYS A 85 -14.68 31.12 22.33
N LYS A 86 -13.69 31.43 23.18
CA LYS A 86 -13.84 32.23 24.42
C LYS A 86 -15.04 31.91 25.35
N ARG A 87 -14.75 31.32 26.52
CA ARG A 87 -15.54 31.60 27.74
C ARG A 87 -14.64 31.74 28.98
N ARG A 88 -15.01 32.73 29.79
CA ARG A 88 -14.27 33.44 30.85
C ARG A 88 -14.31 32.73 32.21
N ARG A 89 -13.21 32.93 32.97
CA ARG A 89 -13.07 33.15 34.44
C ARG A 89 -13.52 31.97 35.34
N GLN A 90 -12.80 31.60 36.40
CA GLN A 90 -12.67 32.42 37.62
C GLN A 90 -11.66 31.80 38.63
N VAL A 91 -10.88 32.71 39.23
CA VAL A 91 -10.31 32.80 40.61
C VAL A 91 -9.59 31.63 41.32
N ALA A 92 -8.34 31.94 41.67
CA ALA A 92 -7.73 31.95 43.01
C ALA A 92 -7.66 30.64 43.82
N ASN A 93 -6.45 30.22 44.21
CA ASN A 93 -5.73 30.69 45.42
C ASN A 93 -4.64 29.67 45.86
N LYS A 94 -3.65 30.19 46.60
CA LYS A 94 -2.71 29.56 47.57
C LYS A 94 -1.31 29.23 47.03
N LEU A 95 -0.34 30.12 47.23
CA LEU A 95 0.58 30.21 48.39
C LEU A 95 1.40 28.93 48.62
N TRP A 96 2.68 29.00 48.23
CA TRP A 96 3.82 28.22 48.76
C TRP A 96 4.91 29.29 48.97
N VAL A 97 4.98 29.90 50.15
CA VAL A 97 5.87 29.52 51.28
C VAL A 97 7.23 29.05 50.78
N GLU A 98 8.19 29.96 50.80
CA GLU A 98 9.54 29.78 51.34
C GLU A 98 10.13 31.15 51.69
#